data_AF-A0A0B1RZ35-F1
#
_entry.id   AF-A0A0B1RZ35-F1
#
_cell.length_a   1.000
_cell.length_b   1.000
_cell.length_c   1.000
_cell.angle_alpha   90.00
_cell.angle_beta   90.00
_cell.angle_gamma   90.00
#
_symmetry.space_group_name_H-M   'P 1'
#
loop_
_entity.id
_entity.type
_entity.pdbx_description
1 polymer ?
#
loop_
_entity_poly.entity_id
_entity_poly.type
_entity_poly.pdbx_seq_one_letter_code
_entity_poly.pdbx_strand_id
1 'polypeptide(L)'
;MVTDIRERIVTHGDFSVCKSTSLVIDKHRQLVYYIANVATPTEWSVCVSSYGETTNDMRSLTEKGLSFKGERACHNLCLLPSNGFACWMTSLSQPPQCRYYSLVFSKDSALPTATLVAQIGLNGYNLPATVQINDVPVIVEYLSK
;
A
#
# COMPACT_ATOMS: atom_id res chain seq x y z
N MET A 1 19.61 27.64 20.93
CA MET A 1 19.84 27.58 19.47
C MET A 1 18.55 27.02 18.88
N VAL A 2 17.71 27.85 18.29
CA VAL A 2 16.47 27.38 17.65
C VAL A 2 16.90 26.70 16.37
N THR A 3 16.84 25.37 16.33
CA THR A 3 17.00 24.62 15.09
C THR A 3 15.93 25.11 14.12
N ASP A 4 16.33 25.57 12.94
CA ASP A 4 15.43 25.98 11.86
C ASP A 4 14.56 24.76 11.48
N ILE A 5 13.34 24.68 12.04
CA ILE A 5 12.41 23.58 11.77
C ILE A 5 11.81 23.84 10.38
N ARG A 6 12.39 23.18 9.38
CA ARG A 6 11.84 23.20 8.02
C ARG A 6 10.77 22.13 7.88
N GLU A 7 9.53 22.58 7.74
CA GLU A 7 8.41 21.71 7.39
C GLU A 7 8.49 21.33 5.90
N ARG A 8 8.29 20.04 5.60
CA ARG A 8 8.27 19.52 4.22
C ARG A 8 7.08 18.61 4.01
N ILE A 9 6.42 18.80 2.87
CA ILE A 9 5.35 17.92 2.40
C ILE A 9 5.99 16.70 1.73
N VAL A 10 5.73 15.51 2.27
CA VAL A 10 6.21 14.22 1.72
C VAL A 10 5.16 13.57 0.81
N THR A 11 3.88 13.84 1.07
CA THR A 11 2.74 13.29 0.32
C THR A 11 1.72 14.38 0.04
N HIS A 12 1.18 14.42 -1.18
CA HIS A 12 0.13 15.35 -1.58
C HIS A 12 -0.77 14.70 -2.63
N GLY A 13 -2.02 15.15 -2.73
CA GLY A 13 -3.00 14.64 -3.70
C GLY A 13 -4.36 14.41 -3.07
N ASP A 14 -5.31 13.95 -3.89
CA ASP A 14 -6.67 13.60 -3.47
C ASP A 14 -6.72 12.16 -2.92
N PHE A 15 -6.02 11.94 -1.82
CA PHE A 15 -6.02 10.67 -1.08
C PHE A 15 -5.67 10.91 0.39
N SER A 16 -5.86 9.88 1.21
CA SER A 16 -5.57 9.88 2.63
C SER A 16 -4.49 8.86 2.98
N VAL A 17 -3.60 9.24 3.90
CA VAL A 17 -2.67 8.33 4.57
C VAL A 17 -3.37 7.73 5.79
N CYS A 18 -3.29 6.42 5.95
CA CYS A 18 -3.88 5.69 7.06
C CYS A 18 -3.13 5.99 8.36
N LYS A 19 -3.74 6.80 9.24
CA LYS A 19 -3.13 7.23 10.50
C LYS A 19 -3.10 6.14 11.58
N SER A 20 -3.91 5.09 11.44
CA SER A 20 -3.97 3.99 12.40
C SER A 20 -2.87 2.97 12.21
N THR A 21 -2.19 2.95 11.05
CA THR A 21 -1.12 1.99 10.74
C THR A 21 0.24 2.64 10.89
N SER A 22 1.21 1.90 11.42
CA SER A 22 2.59 2.39 11.53
C SER A 22 3.25 2.60 10.17
N LEU A 23 4.17 3.57 10.13
CA LEU A 23 5.01 3.88 8.99
C LEU A 23 6.43 3.33 9.20
N VAL A 24 7.11 2.96 8.11
CA VAL A 24 8.47 2.41 8.14
C VAL A 24 9.40 3.36 7.39
N ILE A 25 10.54 3.70 8.01
CA ILE A 25 11.50 4.66 7.49
C ILE A 25 12.78 3.94 7.07
N ASP A 26 13.17 4.08 5.81
CA ASP A 26 14.50 3.72 5.31
C ASP A 26 15.40 4.95 5.28
N LYS A 27 16.26 5.06 6.29
CA LYS A 27 17.19 6.18 6.43
C LYS A 27 18.28 6.20 5.37
N HIS A 28 18.66 5.04 4.84
CA HIS A 28 19.76 4.94 3.89
C HIS A 28 19.34 5.44 2.51
N ARG A 29 18.10 5.14 2.11
CA ARG A 29 17.55 5.56 0.81
C ARG A 29 16.65 6.79 0.89
N GLN A 30 16.44 7.31 2.10
CA GLN A 30 15.52 8.42 2.39
C GLN A 30 14.09 8.16 1.92
N LEU A 31 13.59 6.94 2.17
CA LEU A 31 12.25 6.51 1.79
C LEU A 31 11.36 6.31 3.01
N VAL A 32 10.08 6.65 2.88
CA VAL A 32 9.05 6.32 3.86
C VAL A 32 8.00 5.43 3.22
N TYR A 33 7.65 4.35 3.92
CA TYR A 33 6.63 3.40 3.54
C TYR A 33 5.42 3.55 4.47
N TYR A 34 4.23 3.55 3.88
CA TYR A 34 2.98 3.84 4.58
C TYR A 34 1.79 3.20 3.88
N ILE A 35 0.62 3.22 4.53
CA ILE A 35 -0.63 2.77 3.92
C ILE A 35 -1.45 3.99 3.49
N ALA A 36 -1.97 3.98 2.26
CA ALA A 36 -2.81 5.06 1.75
C ALA A 36 -3.80 4.57 0.69
N ASN A 37 -4.88 5.31 0.48
CA ASN A 37 -5.94 4.99 -0.48
C ASN A 37 -5.77 5.73 -1.81
N VAL A 38 -4.55 5.63 -2.37
CA VAL A 38 -4.11 6.40 -3.54
C VAL A 38 -4.80 6.00 -4.85
N ALA A 39 -5.25 4.75 -4.95
CA ALA A 39 -5.84 4.23 -6.18
C ALA A 39 -7.34 4.49 -6.24
N THR A 40 -8.05 4.17 -5.15
CA THR A 40 -9.48 4.41 -4.97
C THR A 40 -9.76 4.69 -3.49
N PRO A 41 -10.82 5.46 -3.14
CA PRO A 41 -11.10 5.79 -1.74
C PRO A 41 -11.36 4.59 -0.83
N THR A 42 -11.75 3.44 -1.40
CA THR A 42 -12.14 2.21 -0.69
C THR A 42 -11.03 1.17 -0.57
N GLU A 43 -9.91 1.35 -1.28
CA GLU A 43 -8.78 0.42 -1.29
C GLU A 43 -7.58 1.02 -0.56
N TRP A 44 -7.04 0.30 0.42
CA TRP A 44 -5.81 0.67 1.11
C TRP A 44 -4.63 -0.06 0.47
N SER A 45 -3.62 0.69 0.04
CA SER A 45 -2.41 0.17 -0.61
C SER A 45 -1.17 0.44 0.22
N VAL A 46 -0.20 -0.47 0.16
CA VAL A 46 1.16 -0.17 0.63
C VAL A 46 1.79 0.80 -0.36
N CYS A 47 2.28 1.92 0.13
CA CYS A 47 2.85 3.00 -0.68
C CYS A 47 4.25 3.35 -0.19
N VAL A 48 5.03 3.98 -1.07
CA VAL A 48 6.34 4.52 -0.76
C VAL A 48 6.48 5.93 -1.34
N SER A 49 7.11 6.82 -0.59
CA SER A 49 7.54 8.13 -1.06
C SER A 49 8.98 8.41 -0.65
N SER A 50 9.65 9.26 -1.41
CA SER A 50 10.92 9.86 -0.99
C SER A 50 10.65 11.02 -0.03
N TYR A 51 11.41 11.10 1.06
CA TYR A 51 11.50 12.31 1.88
C TYR A 51 12.84 13.02 1.69
N GLY A 52 13.70 12.52 0.78
CA GLY A 52 14.94 13.18 0.37
C GLY A 52 14.67 14.43 -0.46
N GLU A 53 15.69 15.28 -0.62
CA GLU A 53 15.52 16.59 -1.27
C GLU A 53 15.27 16.52 -2.78
N THR A 54 15.59 15.38 -3.41
CA THR A 54 15.71 15.25 -4.85
C THR A 54 14.39 15.02 -5.58
N THR A 55 13.40 14.39 -4.95
CA THR A 55 12.12 14.04 -5.59
C THR A 55 10.95 14.15 -4.62
N ASN A 56 9.75 14.37 -5.15
CA ASN A 56 8.47 14.32 -4.43
C ASN A 56 7.57 13.19 -4.96
N ASP A 57 8.21 12.13 -5.46
CA ASP A 57 7.51 11.03 -6.09
C ASP A 57 6.91 10.09 -5.04
N MET A 58 5.79 9.47 -5.42
CA MET A 58 5.10 8.43 -4.68
C MET A 58 4.82 7.24 -5.59
N ARG A 59 4.80 6.03 -5.03
CA ARG A 59 4.37 4.82 -5.73
C ARG A 59 3.55 3.88 -4.85
N SER A 60 2.49 3.30 -5.42
CA SER A 60 1.80 2.13 -4.85
C SER A 60 2.63 0.87 -5.11
N LEU A 61 2.86 0.09 -4.07
CA LEU A 61 3.63 -1.16 -4.08
C LEU A 61 2.75 -2.40 -4.13
N THR A 62 1.44 -2.26 -3.99
CA THR A 62 0.47 -3.35 -4.15
C THR A 62 -0.39 -3.12 -5.38
N GLU A 63 -0.81 -4.21 -6.03
CA GLU A 63 -1.79 -4.16 -7.11
C GLU A 63 -3.16 -3.65 -6.64
N LYS A 64 -3.96 -3.19 -7.62
CA LYS A 64 -5.34 -2.73 -7.42
C LYS A 64 -6.30 -3.93 -7.28
N GLY A 65 -7.49 -3.65 -6.73
CA GLY A 65 -8.56 -4.64 -6.58
C GLY A 65 -8.48 -5.45 -5.28
N LEU A 66 -7.51 -5.13 -4.42
CA LEU A 66 -7.38 -5.67 -3.07
C LEU A 66 -7.04 -4.53 -2.12
N SER A 67 -7.54 -4.65 -0.89
CA SER A 67 -7.36 -3.65 0.15
C SER A 67 -6.58 -4.24 1.32
N PHE A 68 -5.58 -3.50 1.80
CA PHE A 68 -4.79 -3.82 2.98
C PHE A 68 -5.68 -3.94 4.22
N LYS A 69 -5.43 -4.98 5.02
CA LYS A 69 -6.20 -5.29 6.24
C LYS A 69 -5.31 -5.15 7.48
N GLY A 70 -5.24 -3.92 7.99
CA GLY A 70 -4.40 -3.56 9.13
C GLY A 70 -4.77 -4.31 10.42
N GLU A 71 -6.04 -4.58 10.65
CA GLU A 71 -6.52 -5.32 11.84
C GLU A 71 -5.90 -6.73 11.95
N ARG A 72 -5.58 -7.37 10.82
CA ARG A 72 -4.93 -8.69 10.79
C ARG A 72 -3.42 -8.62 11.02
N ALA A 73 -2.84 -7.43 10.90
CA ALA A 73 -1.42 -7.16 11.12
C ALA A 73 -1.17 -6.35 12.40
N CYS A 74 -2.16 -6.26 13.31
CA CYS A 74 -2.10 -5.39 14.49
C CYS A 74 -1.72 -3.93 14.14
N HIS A 75 -2.19 -3.46 12.99
CA HIS A 75 -1.88 -2.16 12.41
C HIS A 75 -0.37 -1.88 12.23
N ASN A 76 0.42 -2.94 12.04
CA ASN A 76 1.83 -2.82 11.70
C ASN A 76 2.09 -3.13 10.23
N LEU A 77 2.90 -2.29 9.60
CA LEU A 77 3.46 -2.59 8.29
C LEU A 77 4.69 -3.50 8.46
N CYS A 78 4.51 -4.80 8.22
CA CYS A 78 5.59 -5.79 8.29
C CYS A 78 6.52 -5.67 7.07
N LEU A 79 7.43 -4.68 7.11
CA LEU A 79 8.31 -4.33 5.99
C LEU A 79 9.78 -4.30 6.42
N LEU A 80 10.62 -4.91 5.59
CA LEU A 80 12.08 -4.83 5.65
C LEU A 80 12.55 -4.05 4.42
N PRO A 81 13.03 -2.79 4.57
CA PRO A 81 13.28 -1.91 3.41
C PRO A 81 14.26 -2.45 2.38
N SER A 82 15.20 -3.32 2.79
CA SER A 82 16.18 -3.94 1.90
C SER A 82 15.68 -5.18 1.18
N ASN A 83 14.50 -5.72 1.54
CA ASN A 83 14.04 -7.02 1.08
C ASN A 83 12.63 -6.96 0.49
N GLY A 84 11.65 -6.53 1.27
CA GLY A 84 10.26 -6.85 0.98
C GLY A 84 9.31 -6.53 2.12
N PHE A 85 8.05 -6.85 1.92
CA PHE A 85 7.03 -6.73 2.96
C PHE A 85 6.01 -7.86 2.86
N ALA A 86 5.44 -8.21 4.01
CA ALA A 86 4.29 -9.08 4.10
C ALA A 86 3.07 -8.26 4.50
N CYS A 87 1.93 -8.51 3.85
CA CYS A 87 0.69 -7.83 4.18
C CYS A 87 -0.52 -8.75 4.03
N TRP A 88 -1.56 -8.46 4.81
CA TRP A 88 -2.86 -9.06 4.61
C TRP A 88 -3.68 -8.21 3.65
N MET A 89 -4.21 -8.83 2.61
CA MET A 89 -5.03 -8.18 1.60
C MET A 89 -6.29 -8.98 1.32
N THR A 90 -7.39 -8.30 0.99
CA THR A 90 -8.68 -8.93 0.67
C THR A 90 -9.51 -8.00 -0.20
N SER A 91 -10.54 -8.52 -0.85
CA SER A 91 -11.60 -7.72 -1.47
C SER A 91 -12.97 -8.24 -1.04
N LEU A 92 -14.04 -7.71 -1.63
CA LEU A 92 -15.39 -8.23 -1.42
C LEU A 92 -15.57 -9.62 -2.04
N SER A 93 -14.86 -9.91 -3.13
CA SER A 93 -14.96 -11.18 -3.85
C SER A 93 -13.84 -12.17 -3.53
N GLN A 94 -12.79 -11.73 -2.83
CA GLN A 94 -11.67 -12.58 -2.45
C GLN A 94 -11.47 -12.60 -0.94
N PRO A 95 -11.32 -13.81 -0.34
CA PRO A 95 -11.02 -13.94 1.08
C PRO A 95 -9.65 -13.34 1.42
N PRO A 96 -9.39 -13.05 2.71
CA PRO A 96 -8.11 -12.51 3.14
C PRO A 96 -6.94 -13.46 2.83
N GLN A 97 -5.88 -12.90 2.28
CA GLN A 97 -4.65 -13.59 1.93
C GLN A 97 -3.45 -12.84 2.50
N CYS A 98 -2.48 -13.58 3.03
CA CYS A 98 -1.19 -13.04 3.40
C CYS A 98 -0.29 -13.09 2.17
N ARG A 99 0.16 -11.94 1.69
CA ARG A 99 1.00 -11.81 0.50
C ARG A 99 2.36 -11.30 0.90
N TYR A 100 3.41 -11.86 0.28
CA TYR A 100 4.77 -11.39 0.41
C TYR A 100 5.24 -10.79 -0.92
N TYR A 101 5.70 -9.55 -0.85
CA TYR A 101 6.24 -8.80 -1.97
C TYR A 101 7.73 -8.57 -1.75
N SER A 102 8.54 -8.83 -2.78
CA SER A 102 9.95 -8.43 -2.79
C SER A 102 10.07 -7.03 -3.36
N LEU A 103 10.84 -6.17 -2.69
CA LEU A 103 11.20 -4.85 -3.20
C LEU A 103 12.32 -5.01 -4.24
N VAL A 104 12.16 -4.33 -5.37
CA VAL A 104 13.14 -4.31 -6.47
C VAL A 104 13.56 -2.87 -6.71
N PHE A 105 14.86 -2.63 -6.64
CA PHE A 105 15.45 -1.30 -6.85
C PHE A 105 16.13 -1.25 -8.21
N SER A 106 15.81 -0.23 -9.00
CA SER A 106 16.48 0.05 -10.26
C SER A 106 17.41 1.26 -10.10
N LYS A 107 18.47 1.34 -10.92
CA LYS A 107 19.32 2.53 -11.00
C LYS A 107 18.59 3.73 -11.59
N ASP A 108 17.55 3.49 -12.38
CA ASP A 108 16.81 4.52 -13.11
C ASP A 108 15.61 5.07 -12.32
N SER A 109 15.40 4.62 -11.09
CA SER A 109 14.25 5.05 -10.28
C SER A 109 14.65 5.28 -8.82
N ALA A 110 14.24 6.42 -8.27
CA ALA A 110 14.41 6.72 -6.85
C ALA A 110 13.56 5.82 -5.95
N LEU A 111 12.42 5.33 -6.46
CA LEU A 111 11.48 4.51 -5.71
C LEU A 111 11.60 3.04 -6.14
N PRO A 112 11.49 2.09 -5.19
CA PRO A 112 11.42 0.68 -5.52
C PRO A 112 10.12 0.35 -6.26
N THR A 113 10.13 -0.75 -6.99
CA THR A 113 8.90 -1.49 -7.33
C THR A 113 8.75 -2.67 -6.38
N ALA A 114 7.59 -3.30 -6.39
CA ALA A 114 7.31 -4.49 -5.60
C ALA A 114 6.78 -5.59 -6.50
N THR A 115 7.31 -6.79 -6.33
CA THR A 115 6.91 -7.99 -7.07
C THR A 115 6.29 -8.98 -6.10
N LEU A 116 5.07 -9.45 -6.39
CA LEU A 116 4.44 -10.52 -5.61
C LEU A 116 5.26 -11.81 -5.76
N VAL A 117 5.77 -12.35 -4.65
CA VAL A 117 6.61 -13.55 -4.65
C VAL A 117 5.87 -14.75 -4.07
N ALA A 118 5.07 -14.55 -3.02
CA ALA A 118 4.32 -15.62 -2.38
C ALA A 118 2.99 -15.15 -1.85
N GLN A 119 2.04 -16.08 -1.76
CA GLN A 119 0.70 -15.85 -1.23
C GLN A 119 0.26 -17.07 -0.41
N ILE A 120 -0.28 -16.81 0.78
CA ILE A 120 -0.83 -17.80 1.70
C ILE A 120 -2.30 -17.46 1.93
N GLY A 121 -3.19 -18.36 1.56
CA GLY A 121 -4.62 -18.28 1.86
C GLY A 121 -4.97 -19.00 3.16
N LEU A 122 -6.16 -18.73 3.69
CA LEU A 122 -6.73 -19.49 4.80
C LEU A 122 -7.44 -20.75 4.27
N ASN A 123 -7.12 -21.91 4.85
CA ASN A 123 -7.77 -23.17 4.51
C ASN A 123 -9.29 -23.10 4.77
N GLY A 124 -10.08 -23.65 3.84
CA GLY A 124 -11.54 -23.62 3.89
C GLY A 124 -12.19 -22.52 3.04
N TYR A 125 -11.41 -21.57 2.53
CA TYR A 125 -11.87 -20.58 1.55
C TYR A 125 -11.34 -20.93 0.15
N ASN A 126 -12.06 -21.79 -0.58
CA ASN A 126 -11.75 -22.08 -1.98
C ASN A 126 -12.19 -20.90 -2.86
N LEU A 127 -11.25 -20.24 -3.51
CA LEU A 127 -11.54 -19.29 -4.59
C LEU A 127 -12.12 -20.06 -5.80
N PRO A 128 -13.05 -19.48 -6.56
CA PRO A 128 -13.31 -19.95 -7.92
C PRO A 128 -12.02 -19.82 -8.75
N ALA A 129 -11.72 -20.81 -9.60
CA ALA A 129 -10.50 -20.88 -10.41
C ALA A 129 -10.31 -19.71 -11.40
N THR A 130 -11.33 -18.86 -11.56
CA THR A 130 -11.33 -17.69 -12.43
C THR A 130 -12.11 -16.58 -11.75
N VAL A 131 -11.43 -15.48 -11.43
CA VAL A 131 -12.06 -14.20 -11.08
C VAL A 131 -12.62 -13.64 -12.39
N GLN A 132 -13.93 -13.71 -12.60
CA GLN A 132 -14.53 -12.89 -13.65
C GLN A 132 -14.37 -11.43 -13.25
N ILE A 133 -13.77 -10.62 -14.13
CA ILE A 133 -13.47 -9.20 -13.96
C ILE A 133 -14.77 -8.38 -14.06
N ASN A 134 -15.79 -8.74 -13.28
CA ASN A 134 -17.08 -8.04 -13.20
C ASN A 134 -17.34 -7.44 -11.81
N ASP A 135 -16.41 -7.61 -10.85
CA ASP A 135 -16.53 -7.06 -9.49
C ASP A 135 -15.89 -5.67 -9.36
N VAL A 136 -16.12 -4.78 -10.33
CA VAL A 136 -15.92 -3.35 -10.07
C VAL A 136 -17.14 -2.88 -9.27
N PRO A 137 -16.99 -2.40 -8.03
CA PRO A 137 -18.13 -1.89 -7.28
C PRO A 137 -18.74 -0.71 -8.06
N VAL A 138 -19.97 -0.90 -8.54
CA VAL A 138 -20.73 0.17 -9.20
C VAL A 138 -21.32 1.06 -8.12
N ILE A 139 -20.93 2.34 -8.11
CA ILE A 139 -21.61 3.35 -7.31
C ILE A 139 -22.99 3.58 -7.96
N VAL A 140 -24.05 3.20 -7.25
CA VAL A 140 -25.43 3.44 -7.69
C VAL A 140 -25.89 4.75 -7.06
N GLU A 141 -26.00 5.80 -7.87
CA GLU A 141 -26.54 7.09 -7.45
C GLU A 141 -28.07 7.07 -7.52
N TYR A 142 -28.72 7.48 -6.44
CA TYR A 142 -30.17 7.66 -6.41
C TYR A 142 -30.49 9.16 -6.45
N LEU A 143 -31.40 9.55 -7.34
CA LEU A 143 -31.94 10.91 -7.33
C LEU A 143 -32.81 11.07 -6.07
N SER A 144 -32.47 12.05 -5.23
CA SER A 144 -33.31 12.42 -4.10
C SER A 144 -34.66 12.94 -4.60
N LYS A 145 -35.75 12.44 -4.00
CA LYS A 145 -37.10 12.98 -4.24
C LYS A 145 -37.24 14.40 -3.73
#